data_AF-A0A7R9JDB8-F1
#
_entry.id   AF-A0A7R9JDB8-F1
#
_cell.length_a   1.000
_cell.length_b   1.000
_cell.length_c   1.000
_cell.angle_alpha   90.00
_cell.angle_beta   90.00
_cell.angle_gamma   90.00
#
_symmetry.space_group_name_H-M   'P 1'
#
loop_
_entity.id
_entity.type
_entity.pdbx_description
1 polymer ?
#
loop_
_entity_poly.entity_id
_entity_poly.type
_entity_poly.pdbx_seq_one_letter_code
_entity_poly.pdbx_strand_id
1 'polypeptide(L)'
;QGRELDVEEIDDTEENDRTKFQDQLMTIGVVGRHVPGHSLTILCKLLEERTRRLYGQLQRLHSQAMNISDNSILDCLFEDIHWLVLIAGHVVSMDSQGEAASIPSEIMQYSIQQGASGQVNVQTTLKLLASPACHLPDVPGAEESSDHFVRLIRACTLTARVADTAPLDTEAQGSF
;
A
#
# COMPACT_ATOMS: atom_id res chain seq x y z
N GLN A 1 32.86 22.09 7.58
CA GLN A 1 32.82 20.65 7.84
C GLN A 1 31.47 20.17 7.33
N GLY A 2 31.42 19.81 6.04
CA GLY A 2 30.20 19.35 5.39
C GLY A 2 29.97 17.90 5.78
N ARG A 3 28.81 17.61 6.35
CA ARG A 3 28.38 16.23 6.60
C ARG A 3 27.89 15.74 5.23
N GLU A 4 28.71 14.92 4.57
CA GLU A 4 28.25 14.13 3.43
C GLU A 4 26.98 13.42 3.88
N LEU A 5 25.89 13.68 3.16
CA LEU A 5 24.70 12.85 3.25
C LEU A 5 25.15 11.52 2.64
N ASP A 6 25.40 10.52 3.49
CA ASP A 6 25.45 9.12 3.08
C ASP A 6 24.07 8.79 2.51
N VAL A 7 23.85 9.17 1.25
CA VAL A 7 22.85 8.56 0.41
C VAL A 7 23.50 7.24 0.04
N GLU A 8 23.12 6.14 0.70
CA GLU A 8 23.49 4.79 0.26
C GLU A 8 23.07 4.68 -1.21
N GLU A 9 24.06 4.72 -2.11
CA GLU A 9 23.85 4.49 -3.53
C GLU A 9 23.39 3.04 -3.64
N ILE A 10 22.11 2.83 -4.01
CA ILE A 10 21.57 1.50 -4.28
C ILE A 10 22.41 0.91 -5.41
N ASP A 11 23.23 -0.08 -5.08
CA ASP A 11 24.02 -0.80 -6.07
C ASP A 11 23.05 -1.60 -6.95
N ASP A 12 23.24 -1.53 -8.28
CA ASP A 12 22.46 -2.29 -9.25
C ASP A 12 22.55 -3.81 -9.03
N THR A 13 23.50 -4.26 -8.19
CA THR A 13 23.62 -5.65 -7.76
C THR A 13 22.82 -6.01 -6.50
N GLU A 14 22.24 -5.02 -5.80
CA GLU A 14 21.39 -5.28 -4.65
C GLU A 14 20.09 -5.99 -5.06
N GLU A 15 19.84 -7.11 -4.40
CA GLU A 15 18.65 -7.89 -4.61
C GLU A 15 17.42 -7.15 -4.04
N ASN A 16 16.39 -6.97 -4.87
CA ASN A 16 15.12 -6.35 -4.46
C ASN A 16 14.58 -7.03 -3.18
N ASP A 17 14.12 -6.22 -2.23
CA ASP A 17 13.57 -6.67 -0.94
C ASP A 17 12.52 -7.77 -1.06
N ARG A 18 11.71 -7.76 -2.13
CA ARG A 18 10.76 -8.84 -2.43
C ARG A 18 11.44 -10.20 -2.53
N THR A 19 12.60 -10.27 -3.19
CA THR A 19 13.36 -11.51 -3.40
C THR A 19 14.25 -11.80 -2.19
N LYS A 20 14.97 -10.78 -1.71
CA LYS A 20 15.87 -10.87 -0.53
C LYS A 20 15.15 -11.35 0.72
N PHE A 21 13.89 -10.95 0.93
CA PHE A 21 13.08 -11.31 2.09
C PHE A 21 11.89 -12.22 1.75
N GLN A 22 11.96 -12.96 0.64
CA GLN A 22 10.83 -13.78 0.13
C GLN A 22 10.30 -14.75 1.20
N ASP A 23 11.18 -15.50 1.87
CA ASP A 23 10.78 -16.50 2.88
C ASP A 23 10.08 -15.86 4.09
N GLN A 24 10.57 -14.70 4.53
CA GLN A 24 10.00 -13.94 5.63
C GLN A 24 8.62 -13.40 5.24
N LEU A 25 8.51 -12.82 4.05
CA LEU A 25 7.26 -12.29 3.53
C LEU A 25 6.21 -13.39 3.31
N MET A 26 6.61 -14.56 2.79
CA MET A 26 5.74 -15.74 2.69
C MET A 26 5.26 -16.20 4.07
N THR A 27 6.16 -16.26 5.06
CA THR A 27 5.83 -16.64 6.44
C THR A 27 4.83 -15.66 7.04
N ILE A 28 5.06 -14.35 6.90
CA ILE A 28 4.14 -13.30 7.35
C ILE A 28 2.78 -13.44 6.64
N GLY A 29 2.79 -13.71 5.33
CA GLY A 29 1.57 -13.96 4.54
C GLY A 29 0.75 -15.11 5.12
N VAL A 30 1.39 -16.25 5.39
CA VAL A 30 0.75 -17.42 6.02
C VAL A 30 0.21 -17.07 7.41
N VAL A 31 0.98 -16.39 8.27
CA VAL A 31 0.51 -15.99 9.61
C VAL A 31 -0.68 -15.03 9.51
N GLY A 32 -0.64 -14.05 8.62
CA GLY A 32 -1.73 -13.11 8.40
C GLY A 32 -3.02 -13.80 7.96
N ARG A 33 -2.93 -14.87 7.16
CA ARG A 33 -4.07 -15.68 6.72
C ARG A 33 -4.74 -16.49 7.83
N HIS A 34 -4.08 -16.75 8.95
CA HIS A 34 -4.70 -17.43 10.09
C HIS A 34 -5.67 -16.52 10.86
N VAL A 35 -5.53 -15.20 10.72
CA VAL A 35 -6.34 -14.20 11.42
C VAL A 35 -6.80 -13.08 10.45
N PRO A 36 -7.51 -13.43 9.36
CA PRO A 36 -7.78 -12.50 8.24
C PRO A 36 -8.59 -11.28 8.69
N GLY A 37 -9.49 -11.44 9.67
CA GLY A 37 -10.24 -10.31 10.22
C GLY A 37 -9.40 -9.29 10.98
N HIS A 38 -8.26 -9.68 11.55
CA HIS A 38 -7.34 -8.74 12.17
C HIS A 38 -6.33 -8.20 11.14
N SER A 39 -5.69 -9.10 10.40
CA SER A 39 -4.59 -8.78 9.49
C SER A 39 -5.04 -7.88 8.33
N LEU A 40 -6.19 -8.16 7.69
CA LEU A 40 -6.70 -7.33 6.62
C LEU A 40 -7.08 -5.93 7.11
N THR A 41 -7.73 -5.83 8.28
CA THR A 41 -8.15 -4.55 8.84
C THR A 41 -6.97 -3.69 9.26
N ILE A 42 -5.94 -4.25 9.91
CA ILE A 42 -4.76 -3.47 10.32
C ILE A 42 -3.94 -3.03 9.10
N LEU A 43 -3.76 -3.89 8.10
CA LEU A 43 -3.06 -3.54 6.85
C LEU A 43 -3.80 -2.44 6.08
N CYS A 44 -5.14 -2.50 6.01
CA CYS A 44 -5.94 -1.43 5.41
C CYS A 44 -5.68 -0.10 6.12
N LYS A 45 -5.80 -0.08 7.45
CA LYS A 45 -5.65 1.15 8.24
C LYS A 45 -4.26 1.75 8.12
N LEU A 46 -3.23 0.92 8.16
CA LEU A 46 -1.85 1.37 8.01
C LEU A 46 -1.62 1.94 6.61
N LEU A 47 -2.02 1.24 5.55
CA LEU A 47 -1.88 1.74 4.18
C LEU A 47 -2.65 3.04 3.98
N GLU A 48 -3.94 3.10 4.31
CA GLU A 48 -4.75 4.31 4.13
C GLU A 48 -4.17 5.52 4.87
N GLU A 49 -3.68 5.33 6.10
CA GLU A 49 -3.02 6.37 6.88
C GLU A 49 -1.73 6.85 6.21
N ARG A 50 -0.87 5.92 5.76
CA ARG A 50 0.41 6.25 5.11
C ARG A 50 0.20 6.89 3.75
N THR A 51 -0.71 6.39 2.92
CA THR A 51 -1.07 6.98 1.63
C THR A 51 -1.62 8.40 1.81
N ARG A 52 -2.47 8.63 2.82
CA ARG A 52 -2.99 9.97 3.13
C ARG A 52 -1.87 10.91 3.57
N ARG A 53 -0.94 10.44 4.40
CA ARG A 53 0.24 11.22 4.80
C ARG A 53 1.12 11.55 3.59
N LEU A 54 1.42 10.57 2.73
CA LEU A 54 2.19 10.76 1.51
C LEU A 54 1.54 11.80 0.59
N TYR A 55 0.23 11.68 0.35
CA TYR A 55 -0.51 12.66 -0.45
C TYR A 55 -0.37 14.08 0.11
N GLY A 56 -0.53 14.26 1.43
CA GLY A 56 -0.33 15.56 2.08
C GLY A 56 1.11 16.07 1.97
N GLN A 57 2.11 15.20 2.01
CA GLN A 57 3.51 15.58 1.78
C GLN A 57 3.71 16.08 0.35
N LEU A 58 3.27 15.29 -0.65
CA LEU A 58 3.38 15.65 -2.07
C LEU A 58 2.68 16.98 -2.40
N GLN A 59 1.53 17.26 -1.78
CA GLN A 59 0.86 18.56 -1.93
C GLN A 59 1.70 19.73 -1.35
N ARG A 60 2.40 19.50 -0.23
CA ARG A 60 3.31 20.50 0.34
C ARG A 60 4.52 20.73 -0.56
N LEU A 61 5.06 19.68 -1.19
CA LEU A 61 6.15 19.81 -2.16
C LEU A 61 5.77 20.68 -3.36
N HIS A 62 4.55 20.51 -3.87
CA HIS A 62 4.05 21.32 -4.98
C HIS A 62 3.83 22.79 -4.62
N SER A 63 3.66 23.12 -3.35
CA SER A 63 3.32 24.47 -2.89
C SER A 63 4.47 25.23 -2.21
N GLN A 64 5.51 24.55 -1.75
CA GLN A 64 6.64 25.13 -1.02
C GLN A 64 7.96 24.45 -1.44
N ALA A 65 9.06 25.21 -1.44
CA ALA A 65 10.39 24.65 -1.65
C ALA A 65 10.78 23.72 -0.48
N MET A 66 11.25 22.51 -0.81
CA MET A 66 11.61 21.44 0.13
C MET A 66 12.62 21.90 1.19
N ASN A 67 12.38 21.53 2.46
CA ASN A 67 13.40 21.57 3.51
C ASN A 67 13.97 20.15 3.73
N ILE A 68 15.22 20.05 4.20
CA ILE A 68 15.91 18.77 4.46
C ILE A 68 15.10 17.83 5.38
N SER A 69 14.33 18.39 6.33
CA SER A 69 13.45 17.63 7.21
C SER A 69 12.31 16.91 6.47
N ASP A 70 11.80 17.50 5.39
CA ASP A 70 10.70 16.93 4.60
C ASP A 70 11.16 15.69 3.81
N ASN A 71 12.43 15.65 3.37
CA ASN A 71 13.04 14.47 2.72
C ASN A 71 13.03 13.25 3.66
N SER A 72 13.54 13.40 4.89
CA SER A 72 13.60 12.27 5.84
C SER A 72 12.22 11.69 6.19
N ILE A 73 11.17 12.52 6.16
CA ILE A 73 9.80 12.10 6.41
C ILE A 73 9.26 11.34 5.20
N LEU A 74 9.58 11.79 3.98
CA LEU A 74 9.20 11.09 2.75
C LEU A 74 9.87 9.73 2.67
N ASP A 75 11.16 9.63 2.96
CA ASP A 75 11.90 8.36 2.95
C ASP A 75 11.25 7.35 3.91
N CYS A 76 10.96 7.77 5.15
CA CYS A 76 10.24 6.93 6.11
C CYS A 76 8.84 6.51 5.61
N LEU A 77 8.14 7.40 4.91
CA LEU A 77 6.82 7.09 4.36
C LEU A 77 6.90 6.11 3.18
N PHE A 78 7.90 6.27 2.31
CA PHE A 78 8.15 5.35 1.20
C PHE A 78 8.49 3.96 1.72
N GLU A 79 9.38 3.86 2.71
CA GLU A 79 9.71 2.60 3.38
C GLU A 79 8.49 1.96 4.04
N ASP A 80 7.74 2.72 4.86
CA ASP A 80 6.52 2.22 5.49
C ASP A 80 5.53 1.66 4.45
N ILE A 81 5.32 2.39 3.35
CA ILE A 81 4.43 1.98 2.27
C ILE A 81 4.96 0.76 1.53
N HIS A 82 6.26 0.73 1.22
CA HIS A 82 6.94 -0.37 0.53
C HIS A 82 6.72 -1.69 1.28
N TRP A 83 7.05 -1.71 2.58
CA TRP A 83 6.87 -2.89 3.42
C TRP A 83 5.41 -3.29 3.57
N LEU A 84 4.50 -2.31 3.73
CA LEU A 84 3.07 -2.60 3.82
C LEU A 84 2.51 -3.21 2.53
N VAL A 85 2.94 -2.76 1.36
CA VAL A 85 2.53 -3.32 0.07
C VAL A 85 3.07 -4.73 -0.11
N LEU A 86 4.34 -4.97 0.24
CA LEU A 86 4.92 -6.32 0.19
C LEU A 86 4.17 -7.29 1.11
N ILE A 87 3.91 -6.89 2.35
CA ILE A 87 3.16 -7.71 3.32
C ILE A 87 1.73 -7.95 2.83
N ALA A 88 1.02 -6.90 2.41
CA ALA A 88 -0.35 -7.03 1.91
C ALA A 88 -0.44 -7.98 0.72
N GLY A 89 0.50 -7.88 -0.24
CA GLY A 89 0.59 -8.79 -1.38
C GLY A 89 0.73 -10.24 -0.95
N HIS A 90 1.64 -10.55 -0.02
CA HIS A 90 1.85 -11.92 0.45
C HIS A 90 0.71 -12.47 1.31
N VAL A 91 -0.07 -11.60 1.97
CA VAL A 91 -1.28 -12.02 2.69
C VAL A 91 -2.39 -12.39 1.71
N VAL A 92 -2.63 -11.57 0.69
CA VAL A 92 -3.81 -11.70 -0.20
C VAL A 92 -3.59 -12.55 -1.45
N SER A 93 -2.35 -12.96 -1.72
CA SER A 93 -2.02 -13.78 -2.89
C SER A 93 -1.14 -14.97 -2.50
N MET A 94 -1.27 -16.05 -3.26
CA MET A 94 -0.34 -17.17 -3.24
C MET A 94 0.77 -16.91 -4.25
N ASP A 95 2.02 -17.16 -3.88
CA ASP A 95 3.10 -17.20 -4.87
C ASP A 95 2.89 -18.41 -5.79
N SER A 96 3.05 -18.21 -7.09
CA SER A 96 2.90 -19.26 -8.07
C SER A 96 3.96 -19.09 -9.15
N GLN A 97 5.03 -19.88 -9.05
CA GLN A 97 6.08 -19.90 -10.05
C GLN A 97 5.57 -20.56 -11.33
N GLY A 98 5.16 -19.76 -12.31
CA GLY A 98 4.70 -20.22 -13.63
C GLY A 98 3.20 -20.49 -13.76
N GLU A 99 2.40 -20.28 -12.70
CA GLU A 99 0.93 -20.32 -12.75
C GLU A 99 0.34 -18.95 -12.39
N ALA A 100 -0.98 -18.77 -12.61
CA ALA A 100 -1.67 -17.55 -12.23
C ALA A 100 -1.80 -17.46 -10.70
N ALA A 101 -1.38 -16.33 -10.13
CA ALA A 101 -1.51 -16.07 -8.69
C ALA A 101 -2.98 -16.20 -8.27
N SER A 102 -3.24 -16.99 -7.24
CA SER A 102 -4.58 -17.28 -6.74
C SER A 102 -4.84 -16.61 -5.40
N ILE A 103 -6.11 -16.29 -5.15
CA ILE A 103 -6.57 -15.81 -3.83
C ILE A 103 -6.54 -17.00 -2.86
N PRO A 104 -5.86 -16.90 -1.72
CA PRO A 104 -5.83 -17.94 -0.70
C PRO A 104 -7.24 -18.29 -0.18
N SER A 105 -7.48 -19.56 0.11
CA SER A 105 -8.81 -20.04 0.52
C SER A 105 -9.27 -19.44 1.84
N GLU A 106 -8.35 -19.11 2.76
CA GLU A 106 -8.63 -18.46 4.03
C GLU A 106 -9.20 -17.06 3.82
N ILE A 107 -8.65 -16.31 2.86
CA ILE A 107 -9.10 -14.96 2.51
C ILE A 107 -10.48 -15.04 1.83
N MET A 108 -10.64 -15.97 0.90
CA MET A 108 -11.91 -16.20 0.21
C MET A 108 -13.02 -16.58 1.20
N GLN A 109 -12.76 -17.56 2.07
CA GLN A 109 -13.71 -18.02 3.08
C GLN A 109 -14.07 -16.90 4.06
N TYR A 110 -13.08 -16.09 4.46
CA TYR A 110 -13.32 -14.94 5.31
C TYR A 110 -14.25 -13.91 4.65
N SER A 111 -14.00 -13.52 3.39
CA SER A 111 -14.86 -12.60 2.64
C SER A 111 -16.30 -13.13 2.50
N ILE A 112 -16.46 -14.42 2.21
CA ILE A 112 -17.78 -15.09 2.15
C ILE A 112 -18.50 -15.01 3.51
N GLN A 113 -17.79 -15.31 4.60
CA GLN A 113 -18.35 -15.23 5.96
C GLN A 113 -18.74 -13.80 6.33
N GLN A 114 -17.91 -12.82 5.96
CA GLN A 114 -18.18 -11.41 6.19
C GLN A 114 -19.47 -10.97 5.45
N GLY A 115 -19.63 -11.37 4.19
CA GLY A 115 -20.85 -11.13 3.41
C GLY A 115 -22.09 -11.78 4.04
N ALA A 116 -21.98 -13.03 4.51
CA ALA A 116 -23.08 -13.76 5.12
C ALA A 116 -23.51 -13.20 6.49
N SER A 117 -22.61 -12.51 7.21
CA SER A 117 -22.89 -11.93 8.53
C SER A 117 -23.86 -10.73 8.50
N GLY A 118 -24.13 -10.16 7.32
CA GLY A 118 -24.93 -8.95 7.16
C GLY A 118 -24.20 -7.65 7.54
N GLN A 119 -22.93 -7.72 7.95
CA GLN A 119 -22.11 -6.54 8.26
C GLN A 119 -21.61 -5.83 6.99
N VAL A 120 -21.48 -6.55 5.87
CA VAL A 120 -20.98 -5.99 4.60
C VAL A 120 -22.12 -5.42 3.77
N ASN A 121 -21.98 -4.15 3.38
CA ASN A 121 -22.79 -3.52 2.37
C ASN A 121 -22.07 -3.61 1.01
N VAL A 122 -22.58 -4.46 0.12
CA VAL A 122 -22.02 -4.66 -1.23
C VAL A 122 -22.02 -3.34 -2.03
N GLN A 123 -23.05 -2.51 -1.90
CA GLN A 123 -23.13 -1.25 -2.63
C GLN A 123 -22.07 -0.25 -2.15
N THR A 124 -21.81 -0.18 -0.85
CA THR A 124 -20.72 0.62 -0.28
C THR A 124 -19.36 0.12 -0.75
N THR A 125 -19.15 -1.20 -0.70
CA THR A 125 -17.93 -1.86 -1.16
C THR A 125 -17.64 -1.58 -2.64
N LEU A 126 -18.66 -1.69 -3.51
CA LEU A 126 -18.54 -1.40 -4.94
C LEU A 126 -18.29 0.09 -5.21
N LYS A 127 -18.94 0.99 -4.45
CA LYS A 127 -18.68 2.44 -4.56
C LYS A 127 -17.24 2.77 -4.22
N LEU A 128 -16.69 2.12 -3.18
CA LEU A 128 -15.30 2.29 -2.76
C LEU A 128 -14.33 1.82 -3.86
N LEU A 129 -14.59 0.66 -4.48
CA LEU A 129 -13.80 0.15 -5.61
C LEU A 129 -13.88 1.03 -6.86
N ALA A 130 -15.09 1.48 -7.20
CA ALA A 130 -15.35 2.26 -8.41
C ALA A 130 -14.83 3.70 -8.32
N SER A 131 -14.47 4.16 -7.12
CA SER A 131 -14.04 5.54 -6.85
C SER A 131 -12.59 5.58 -6.37
N PRO A 132 -11.62 5.23 -7.22
CA PRO A 132 -10.21 5.10 -6.83
C PRO A 132 -9.52 6.44 -6.51
N ALA A 133 -10.16 7.59 -6.76
CA ALA A 133 -9.70 8.93 -6.35
C ALA A 133 -10.41 9.44 -5.07
N CYS A 134 -11.39 8.69 -4.56
CA CYS A 134 -12.20 9.05 -3.42
C CYS A 134 -11.50 8.56 -2.14
N HIS A 135 -11.29 9.44 -1.17
CA HIS A 135 -10.73 9.04 0.12
C HIS A 135 -11.78 8.25 0.92
N LEU A 136 -11.33 7.41 1.87
CA LEU A 136 -12.25 6.60 2.66
C LEU A 136 -13.34 7.46 3.37
N PRO A 137 -13.03 8.64 3.94
CA PRO A 137 -14.03 9.49 4.61
C PRO A 137 -15.14 10.00 3.69
N ASP A 138 -14.90 10.04 2.38
CA ASP A 138 -15.84 10.53 1.38
C ASP A 138 -16.97 9.50 1.09
N VAL A 139 -16.82 8.26 1.56
CA VAL A 139 -17.83 7.20 1.47
C VAL A 139 -18.32 6.86 2.88
N PRO A 140 -19.44 7.45 3.34
CA PRO A 140 -19.94 7.23 4.69
C PRO A 140 -20.19 5.74 4.99
N GLY A 141 -19.69 5.27 6.14
CA GLY A 141 -19.83 3.87 6.56
C GLY A 141 -18.92 2.88 5.82
N ALA A 142 -18.03 3.34 4.94
CA ALA A 142 -17.13 2.45 4.22
C ALA A 142 -16.06 1.81 5.11
N GLU A 143 -15.73 2.43 6.26
CA GLU A 143 -14.81 1.82 7.21
C GLU A 143 -15.41 0.55 7.83
N GLU A 144 -16.68 0.57 8.20
CA GLU A 144 -17.34 -0.49 8.97
C GLU A 144 -18.09 -1.50 8.11
N SER A 145 -18.59 -1.08 6.94
CA SER A 145 -19.48 -1.90 6.10
C SER A 145 -18.86 -2.36 4.78
N SER A 146 -17.59 -2.04 4.52
CA SER A 146 -16.91 -2.58 3.32
C SER A 146 -16.32 -3.95 3.59
N ASP A 147 -16.33 -4.81 2.57
CA ASP A 147 -15.55 -6.04 2.62
C ASP A 147 -14.06 -5.72 2.86
N HIS A 148 -13.43 -6.38 3.84
CA HIS A 148 -12.07 -6.01 4.26
C HIS A 148 -11.02 -6.40 3.22
N PHE A 149 -11.21 -7.50 2.50
CA PHE A 149 -10.31 -7.90 1.43
C PHE A 149 -10.38 -6.89 0.29
N VAL A 150 -11.60 -6.55 -0.14
CA VAL A 150 -11.83 -5.54 -1.19
C VAL A 150 -11.28 -4.17 -0.80
N ARG A 151 -11.49 -3.74 0.45
CA ARG A 151 -10.94 -2.48 0.96
C ARG A 151 -9.41 -2.48 0.92
N LEU A 152 -8.76 -3.60 1.23
CA LEU A 152 -7.30 -3.71 1.15
C LEU A 152 -6.80 -3.58 -0.29
N ILE A 153 -7.44 -4.26 -1.24
CA ILE A 153 -7.13 -4.14 -2.67
C ILE A 153 -7.27 -2.69 -3.14
N ARG A 154 -8.33 -2.00 -2.71
CA ARG A 154 -8.50 -0.57 -2.95
C ARG A 154 -7.37 0.26 -2.34
N ALA A 155 -6.95 -0.02 -1.10
CA ALA A 155 -5.88 0.73 -0.44
C ALA A 155 -4.53 0.60 -1.18
N CYS A 156 -4.20 -0.60 -1.66
CA CYS A 156 -3.03 -0.83 -2.51
C CYS A 156 -3.14 -0.06 -3.85
N THR A 157 -4.31 -0.09 -4.49
CA THR A 157 -4.54 0.62 -5.77
C THR A 157 -4.43 2.14 -5.61
N LEU A 158 -4.94 2.68 -4.50
CA LEU A 158 -4.83 4.10 -4.18
C LEU A 158 -3.37 4.51 -3.95
N THR A 159 -2.60 3.67 -3.26
CA THR A 159 -1.16 3.90 -3.03
C THR A 159 -0.39 4.01 -4.34
N ALA A 160 -0.59 3.07 -5.26
CA ALA A 160 0.05 3.09 -6.57
C ALA A 160 -0.29 4.39 -7.33
N ARG A 161 -1.55 4.82 -7.28
CA ARG A 161 -1.97 6.07 -7.92
C ARG A 161 -1.34 7.32 -7.30
N VAL A 162 -1.23 7.38 -5.98
CA VAL A 162 -0.57 8.53 -5.32
C VAL A 162 0.91 8.59 -5.70
N ALA A 163 1.56 7.43 -5.83
CA ALA A 163 2.94 7.35 -6.33
C ALA A 163 3.04 7.87 -7.78
N ASP A 164 2.09 7.53 -8.66
CA ASP A 164 2.05 8.05 -10.05
C ASP A 164 1.83 9.57 -10.13
N THR A 165 1.24 10.19 -9.09
CA THR A 165 1.05 11.65 -9.02
C THR A 165 2.25 12.40 -8.44
N ALA A 166 3.27 11.69 -7.96
CA ALA A 166 4.54 12.33 -7.63
C ALA A 166 5.18 12.84 -8.93
N PRO A 167 5.75 14.06 -8.95
CA PRO A 167 6.45 14.53 -10.12
C PRO A 167 7.61 13.57 -10.37
N LEU A 168 7.54 12.82 -11.47
CA LEU A 168 8.71 12.18 -12.05
C LEU A 168 9.76 13.27 -12.20
N ASP A 169 10.97 13.00 -11.74
CA ASP A 169 12.08 13.93 -11.84
C ASP A 169 12.12 14.54 -13.24
N THR A 170 12.34 15.85 -13.22
CA THR A 170 12.39 16.74 -14.38
C THR A 170 13.68 16.41 -15.15
N GLU A 171 13.73 15.28 -15.84
CA GLU A 171 14.79 15.02 -16.79
C GLU A 171 14.53 15.80 -18.09
N ALA A 172 15.56 16.55 -18.48
CA ALA A 172 15.74 17.28 -19.73
C ALA A 172 15.08 18.67 -19.87
N GLN A 173 15.45 19.60 -18.98
CA GLN A 173 15.83 20.95 -19.44
C GLN A 173 17.30 21.23 -19.06
N GLY A 174 18.20 20.53 -19.75
CA GLY A 174 19.63 20.82 -19.79
C GLY A 174 20.01 21.22 -21.22
N SER A 175 20.46 22.46 -21.33
CA SER A 175 20.72 23.22 -22.55
C SER A 175 21.79 22.64 -23.48
N PHE A 176 21.59 22.78 -24.79
CA PHE A 176 22.64 23.16 -25.75
C PHE A 176 22.09 24.26 -26.66
#